data_AF-A0A1H7X784-F1
#
_entry.id   AF-A0A1H7X784-F1
#
_cell.length_a   1.000
_cell.length_b   1.000
_cell.length_c   1.000
_cell.angle_alpha   90.00
_cell.angle_beta   90.00
_cell.angle_gamma   90.00
#
_symmetry.space_group_name_H-M   'P 1'
#
loop_
_entity.id
_entity.type
_entity.pdbx_description
1 polymer ?
#
loop_
_entity_poly.entity_id
_entity_poly.type
_entity_poly.pdbx_seq_one_letter_code
_entity_poly.pdbx_strand_id
1 'polypeptide(L)'
;MSIIRRNKKRNSANTLYDAYKAVEDLYDYKEGYKLSKGIFDISNEEDCKWLLEIILNEQSSLYCEFQYWHLKRVEGSTFMLYCTDEEGNVLTEINDISINFFFDDLFLLVKKNLLCLPIESKMYA
;
A
#
# COMPACT_ATOMS: atom_id res chain seq x y z
N MET A 1 30.14 -27.24 -2.65
CA MET A 1 29.58 -26.22 -3.56
C MET A 1 28.86 -25.18 -2.72
N SER A 2 29.39 -23.96 -2.60
CA SER A 2 28.68 -22.88 -1.90
C SER A 2 27.66 -22.25 -2.84
N ILE A 3 26.40 -22.24 -2.43
CA ILE A 3 25.34 -21.53 -3.15
C ILE A 3 25.53 -20.05 -2.85
N ILE A 4 26.03 -19.30 -3.82
CA ILE A 4 26.04 -17.84 -3.76
C ILE A 4 24.57 -17.39 -3.84
N ARG A 5 23.95 -17.11 -2.69
CA ARG A 5 22.66 -16.43 -2.63
C ARG A 5 22.86 -15.01 -3.16
N ARG A 6 22.58 -14.79 -4.44
CA ARG A 6 22.41 -13.44 -4.97
C ARG A 6 21.19 -12.85 -4.26
N ASN A 7 21.38 -11.87 -3.39
CA ASN A 7 20.26 -11.08 -2.87
C ASN A 7 19.57 -10.42 -4.07
N LYS A 8 18.38 -10.91 -4.44
CA LYS A 8 17.52 -10.26 -5.44
C LYS A 8 17.29 -8.82 -4.95
N LYS A 9 17.57 -7.83 -5.80
CA LYS A 9 17.25 -6.44 -5.49
C LYS A 9 15.72 -6.35 -5.36
N ARG A 10 15.26 -5.88 -4.20
CA ARG A 10 13.84 -5.67 -3.88
C ARG A 10 13.21 -4.77 -4.96
N ASN A 11 12.12 -5.24 -5.57
CA ASN A 11 11.35 -4.49 -6.57
C ASN A 11 10.11 -3.86 -5.92
N SER A 12 10.22 -2.64 -5.40
CA SER A 12 9.11 -1.94 -4.73
C SER A 12 8.28 -1.11 -5.70
N ALA A 13 6.95 -1.20 -5.61
CA ALA A 13 6.04 -0.33 -6.37
C ALA A 13 6.30 1.15 -6.04
N ASN A 14 6.55 1.49 -4.77
CA ASN A 14 6.80 2.87 -4.37
C ASN A 14 8.01 3.48 -5.08
N THR A 15 9.06 2.71 -5.36
CA THR A 15 10.23 3.22 -6.10
C THR A 15 9.88 3.63 -7.53
N LEU A 16 8.94 2.94 -8.19
CA LEU A 16 8.49 3.33 -9.53
C LEU A 16 7.62 4.59 -9.48
N TYR A 17 6.77 4.71 -8.45
CA TYR A 17 5.83 5.82 -8.28
C TYR A 17 6.36 6.94 -7.35
N ASP A 18 7.68 7.05 -7.15
CA ASP A 18 8.28 8.15 -6.36
C ASP A 18 8.21 9.51 -7.09
N ALA A 19 7.68 9.55 -8.32
CA ALA A 19 7.56 10.76 -9.13
C ALA A 19 6.47 11.74 -8.65
N TYR A 20 5.47 11.27 -7.88
CA TYR A 20 4.38 12.10 -7.34
C TYR A 20 4.86 12.99 -6.19
N LYS A 21 5.59 14.05 -6.54
CA LYS A 21 6.25 14.98 -5.61
C LYS A 21 5.54 16.33 -5.46
N ALA A 22 4.34 16.46 -6.02
CA ALA A 22 3.53 17.67 -5.97
C ALA A 22 2.07 17.34 -5.65
N VAL A 23 1.35 18.32 -5.11
CA VAL A 23 -0.11 18.22 -4.90
C VAL A 23 -0.77 18.05 -6.26
N GLU A 24 -1.55 16.99 -6.41
CA GLU A 24 -2.39 16.74 -7.58
C GLU A 24 -3.86 16.61 -7.17
N ASP A 25 -4.74 16.43 -8.15
CA ASP A 25 -6.15 16.22 -7.90
C ASP A 25 -6.38 14.93 -7.10
N LEU A 26 -7.35 15.01 -6.18
CA LEU A 26 -7.85 13.85 -5.46
C LEU A 26 -8.98 13.20 -6.24
N TYR A 27 -9.01 11.87 -6.22
CA TYR A 27 -10.03 11.07 -6.90
C TYR A 27 -11.00 10.51 -5.88
N ASP A 28 -12.31 10.75 -6.08
CA ASP A 28 -13.33 10.18 -5.21
C ASP A 28 -13.33 8.64 -5.31
N TYR A 29 -13.52 8.00 -4.17
CA TYR A 29 -13.57 6.56 -4.01
C TYR A 29 -14.74 6.14 -3.12
N LYS A 30 -14.90 4.82 -2.93
CA LYS A 30 -16.02 4.24 -2.17
C LYS A 30 -16.08 4.82 -0.75
N GLU A 31 -17.29 4.88 -0.19
CA GLU A 31 -17.53 5.22 1.23
C GLU A 31 -16.99 6.59 1.66
N GLY A 32 -16.88 7.54 0.73
CA GLY A 32 -16.39 8.89 1.02
C GLY A 32 -14.86 8.97 1.16
N TYR A 33 -14.15 7.88 0.83
CA TYR A 33 -12.70 7.90 0.71
C TYR A 33 -12.26 8.62 -0.56
N LYS A 34 -11.03 9.11 -0.54
CA LYS A 34 -10.35 9.73 -1.68
C LYS A 34 -9.01 9.04 -1.91
N LEU A 35 -8.58 9.01 -3.16
CA LEU A 35 -7.26 8.54 -3.56
C LEU A 35 -6.41 9.73 -3.96
N SER A 36 -5.15 9.74 -3.53
CA SER A 36 -4.14 10.55 -4.18
C SER A 36 -3.92 10.09 -5.63
N LYS A 37 -3.31 10.93 -6.45
CA LYS A 37 -2.97 10.58 -7.83
C LYS A 37 -2.11 9.32 -7.88
N GLY A 38 -1.10 9.21 -7.03
CA GLY A 38 -0.23 8.05 -7.00
C GLY A 38 -0.97 6.73 -6.71
N ILE A 39 -1.90 6.73 -5.75
CA ILE A 39 -2.71 5.53 -5.46
C ILE A 39 -3.70 5.26 -6.59
N PHE A 40 -4.32 6.29 -7.16
CA PHE A 40 -5.21 6.13 -8.30
C PHE A 40 -4.48 5.47 -9.48
N ASP A 41 -3.29 5.96 -9.84
CA ASP A 41 -2.52 5.43 -10.97
C ASP A 41 -2.03 4.01 -10.68
N ILE A 42 -1.39 3.73 -9.52
CA ILE A 42 -0.97 2.37 -9.15
C ILE A 42 -2.14 1.39 -9.20
N SER A 43 -3.31 1.78 -8.66
CA SER A 43 -4.46 0.87 -8.61
C SER A 43 -5.00 0.51 -9.99
N ASN A 44 -4.83 1.38 -10.99
CA ASN A 44 -5.30 1.14 -12.36
C ASN A 44 -4.24 0.48 -13.23
N GLU A 45 -2.98 0.89 -13.10
CA GLU A 45 -1.87 0.41 -13.95
C GLU A 45 -1.38 -0.97 -13.50
N GLU A 46 -1.39 -1.24 -12.19
CA GLU A 46 -0.90 -2.49 -11.60
C GLU A 46 -2.02 -3.45 -11.19
N ASP A 47 -3.26 -3.12 -11.58
CA ASP A 47 -4.49 -3.88 -11.33
C ASP A 47 -4.66 -4.31 -9.86
N CYS A 48 -4.32 -3.40 -8.93
CA CYS A 48 -4.34 -3.69 -7.50
C CYS A 48 -5.51 -3.06 -6.73
N LYS A 49 -6.65 -2.81 -7.40
CA LYS A 49 -7.87 -2.30 -6.73
C LYS A 49 -8.36 -3.18 -5.59
N TRP A 50 -8.16 -4.50 -5.70
CA TRP A 50 -8.47 -5.47 -4.66
C TRP A 50 -7.80 -5.12 -3.32
N LEU A 51 -6.60 -4.52 -3.34
CA LEU A 51 -5.90 -4.10 -2.13
C LEU A 51 -6.67 -2.99 -1.41
N LEU A 52 -7.19 -2.02 -2.18
CA LEU A 52 -7.97 -0.91 -1.63
C LEU A 52 -9.29 -1.43 -1.03
N GLU A 53 -9.90 -2.45 -1.64
CA GLU A 53 -11.11 -3.07 -1.08
C GLU A 53 -10.84 -3.78 0.24
N ILE A 54 -9.73 -4.53 0.35
CA ILE A 54 -9.32 -5.14 1.63
C ILE A 54 -9.12 -4.05 2.69
N ILE A 55 -8.38 -2.98 2.36
CA ILE A 55 -8.12 -1.89 3.29
C ILE A 55 -9.41 -1.25 3.79
N LEU A 56 -10.37 -0.98 2.88
CA LEU A 56 -11.67 -0.40 3.25
C LEU A 56 -12.47 -1.32 4.17
N ASN A 57 -12.51 -2.62 3.89
CA ASN A 57 -13.22 -3.58 4.73
C ASN A 57 -12.67 -3.64 6.16
N GLU A 58 -11.37 -3.39 6.34
CA GLU A 58 -10.73 -3.36 7.66
C GLU A 58 -11.03 -2.07 8.44
N GLN A 59 -11.46 -0.98 7.78
CA GLN A 59 -11.63 0.34 8.43
C GLN A 59 -12.65 0.32 9.57
N SER A 60 -13.67 -0.54 9.51
CA SER A 60 -14.66 -0.65 10.61
C SER A 60 -14.05 -1.14 11.93
N SER A 61 -12.87 -1.78 11.86
CA SER A 61 -12.18 -2.37 13.00
C SER A 61 -10.98 -1.54 13.48
N LEU A 62 -10.61 -0.49 12.73
CA LEU A 62 -9.42 0.33 12.96
C LEU A 62 -9.82 1.73 13.43
N TYR A 63 -9.30 2.15 14.58
CA TYR A 63 -9.70 3.41 15.24
C TYR A 63 -8.61 4.50 15.25
N CYS A 64 -7.52 4.32 14.49
CA CYS A 64 -6.44 5.30 14.43
C CYS A 64 -6.57 6.24 13.22
N GLU A 65 -6.11 7.48 13.40
CA GLU A 65 -6.16 8.51 12.35
C GLU A 65 -5.18 8.23 11.20
N PHE A 66 -4.03 7.66 11.54
CA PHE A 66 -2.96 7.31 10.62
C PHE A 66 -2.72 5.81 10.63
N GLN A 67 -2.72 5.24 9.44
CA GLN A 67 -2.51 3.81 9.21
C GLN A 67 -1.46 3.63 8.14
N TYR A 68 -0.47 2.79 8.41
CA TYR A 68 0.60 2.45 7.47
C TYR A 68 0.40 1.02 6.99
N TRP A 69 0.01 0.88 5.73
CA TRP A 69 -0.24 -0.40 5.11
C TRP A 69 0.96 -0.85 4.29
N HIS A 70 1.35 -2.11 4.44
CA HIS A 70 2.43 -2.71 3.67
C HIS A 70 2.00 -4.07 3.15
N LEU A 71 1.83 -4.14 1.82
CA LEU A 71 1.73 -5.39 1.09
C LEU A 71 3.15 -5.87 0.78
N LYS A 72 3.48 -7.10 1.18
CA LYS A 72 4.82 -7.68 1.03
C LYS A 72 4.75 -9.10 0.50
N ARG A 73 5.53 -9.40 -0.54
CA ARG A 73 5.67 -10.75 -1.08
C ARG A 73 6.41 -11.63 -0.06
N VAL A 74 5.82 -12.77 0.24
CA VAL A 74 6.41 -13.83 1.07
C VAL A 74 7.20 -14.78 0.18
N GLU A 75 6.54 -15.39 -0.80
CA GLU A 75 7.14 -16.31 -1.77
C GLU A 75 6.24 -16.45 -2.99
N GLY A 76 6.80 -16.56 -4.21
CA GLY A 76 6.00 -16.79 -5.42
C GLY A 76 4.91 -15.72 -5.59
N SER A 77 3.65 -16.14 -5.67
CA SER A 77 2.46 -15.27 -5.74
C SER A 77 1.80 -15.00 -4.37
N THR A 78 2.45 -15.40 -3.27
CA THR A 78 1.92 -15.29 -1.91
C THR A 78 2.42 -14.01 -1.26
N PHE A 79 1.49 -13.27 -0.67
CA PHE A 79 1.72 -12.00 -0.01
C PHE A 79 1.15 -11.99 1.40
N MET A 80 1.72 -11.12 2.22
CA MET A 80 1.20 -10.70 3.51
C MET A 80 0.88 -9.21 3.41
N LEU A 81 -0.24 -8.81 3.97
CA LEU A 81 -0.62 -7.42 4.15
C LEU A 81 -0.67 -7.15 5.65
N TYR A 82 -0.03 -6.07 6.10
CA TYR A 82 -0.16 -5.65 7.49
C TYR A 82 -0.32 -4.14 7.59
N CYS A 83 -0.98 -3.72 8.66
CA CYS A 83 -1.22 -2.34 9.01
C CYS A 83 -0.55 -2.03 10.35
N THR A 84 0.13 -0.89 10.44
CA THR A 84 0.63 -0.35 11.71
C THR A 84 0.08 1.04 11.99
N ASP A 85 0.14 1.46 13.25
CA ASP A 85 -0.01 2.86 13.65
C ASP A 85 1.31 3.64 13.47
N GLU A 86 1.33 4.91 13.92
CA GLU A 86 2.51 5.79 13.89
C GLU A 86 3.64 5.34 14.81
N GLU A 87 3.34 4.55 15.85
CA GLU A 87 4.32 4.00 16.78
C GLU A 87 4.91 2.67 16.27
N GLY A 88 4.34 2.12 15.20
CA GLY A 88 4.73 0.84 14.61
C GLY A 88 4.06 -0.37 15.26
N ASN A 89 3.03 -0.17 16.08
CA ASN A 89 2.23 -1.27 16.61
C ASN A 89 1.40 -1.88 15.48
N VAL A 90 1.40 -3.21 15.36
CA VAL A 90 0.59 -3.91 14.36
C VAL A 90 -0.88 -3.87 14.77
N LEU A 91 -1.72 -3.32 13.90
CA LEU A 91 -3.16 -3.20 14.11
C LEU A 91 -3.92 -4.37 13.49
N THR A 92 -3.50 -4.81 12.31
CA THR A 92 -4.07 -5.98 11.61
C THR A 92 -3.01 -6.59 10.69
N GLU A 93 -3.14 -7.90 10.44
CA GLU A 93 -2.28 -8.68 9.57
C GLU A 93 -3.13 -9.73 8.83
N ILE A 94 -2.95 -9.80 7.52
CA ILE A 94 -3.63 -10.73 6.63
C ILE A 94 -2.53 -11.49 5.87
N ASN A 95 -2.48 -12.79 6.11
CA ASN A 95 -1.50 -13.69 5.53
C ASN A 95 -2.05 -14.48 4.34
N ASP A 96 -1.14 -15.13 3.62
CA ASP A 96 -1.46 -16.09 2.55
C ASP A 96 -2.34 -15.52 1.41
N ILE A 97 -2.19 -14.24 1.10
CA ILE A 97 -2.88 -13.57 -0.01
C ILE A 97 -2.24 -14.05 -1.32
N SER A 98 -2.96 -14.89 -2.08
CA SER A 98 -2.50 -15.40 -3.38
C SER A 98 -2.95 -14.50 -4.52
N ILE A 99 -2.02 -13.74 -5.09
CA ILE A 99 -2.26 -12.73 -6.13
C ILE A 99 -1.15 -12.71 -7.16
N ASN A 100 -1.48 -12.30 -8.38
CA ASN A 100 -0.48 -12.03 -9.40
C ASN A 100 -0.13 -10.54 -9.44
N PHE A 101 0.68 -10.09 -8.49
CA PHE A 101 1.20 -8.72 -8.43
C PHE A 101 2.68 -8.73 -8.82
N PHE A 102 3.12 -7.78 -9.65
CA PHE A 102 4.49 -7.78 -10.20
C PHE A 102 5.57 -7.39 -9.18
N PHE A 103 5.26 -6.45 -8.28
CA PHE A 103 6.23 -5.93 -7.30
C PHE A 103 6.39 -6.87 -6.11
N ASP A 104 7.55 -6.78 -5.46
CA ASP A 104 7.80 -7.46 -4.20
C ASP A 104 7.06 -6.79 -3.03
N ASP A 105 6.66 -5.52 -3.17
CA ASP A 105 5.91 -4.79 -2.14
C ASP A 105 5.24 -3.50 -2.64
N LEU A 106 4.30 -3.01 -1.83
CA LEU A 106 3.67 -1.70 -1.92
C LEU A 106 3.34 -1.18 -0.52
N PHE A 107 3.76 0.06 -0.24
CA PHE A 107 3.36 0.84 0.92
C PHE A 107 2.34 1.91 0.53
N LEU A 108 1.35 2.10 1.39
CA LEU A 108 0.40 3.20 1.30
C LEU A 108 -0.05 3.60 2.70
N LEU A 109 -0.63 4.79 2.81
CA LEU A 109 -1.16 5.32 4.05
C LEU A 109 -2.66 5.54 3.92
N VAL A 110 -3.37 5.32 5.02
CA VAL A 110 -4.71 5.89 5.22
C VAL A 110 -4.57 7.01 6.25
N LYS A 111 -4.99 8.22 5.87
CA LYS A 111 -5.08 9.39 6.76
C LYS A 111 -6.52 9.89 6.72
N LYS A 112 -7.28 9.65 7.79
CA LYS A 112 -8.75 9.87 7.82
C LYS A 112 -9.42 9.11 6.66
N ASN A 113 -9.81 9.85 5.61
CA ASN A 113 -10.55 9.33 4.46
C ASN A 113 -9.68 9.35 3.20
N LEU A 114 -8.37 9.64 3.30
CA LEU A 114 -7.46 9.71 2.17
C LEU A 114 -6.53 8.50 2.15
N LEU A 115 -6.49 7.81 1.01
CA LEU A 115 -5.45 6.82 0.70
C LEU A 115 -4.38 7.52 -0.14
N CYS A 116 -3.13 7.47 0.31
CA CYS A 116 -2.02 8.11 -0.40
C CYS A 116 -0.71 7.31 -0.34
N LEU A 117 0.21 7.61 -1.26
CA LEU A 117 1.57 7.09 -1.15
C LEU A 117 2.33 7.78 -0.02
N PRO A 118 3.35 7.12 0.57
CA PRO A 118 4.22 7.76 1.58
C PRO A 118 4.84 9.07 1.10
N ILE A 119 5.23 9.16 -0.17
CA ILE A 119 5.82 10.37 -0.75
C ILE A 119 4.81 11.53 -0.80
N GLU A 120 3.52 11.22 -0.91
CA GLU A 120 2.41 12.17 -0.99
C GLU A 120 1.84 12.56 0.39
N SER A 121 2.18 11.83 1.46
CA SER A 121 1.60 11.98 2.80
C SER A 121 1.64 13.41 3.37
N LYS A 122 2.67 14.19 3.02
CA LYS A 122 2.87 15.57 3.50
C LYS A 122 2.20 16.64 2.62
N MET A 123 1.64 16.24 1.48
CA MET A 123 1.08 17.16 0.48
C MET A 123 -0.37 17.53 0.79
N TYR A 124 -1.08 16.66 1.52
CA TYR A 124 -2.50 16.82 1.80
C TYR A 124 -2.69 17.04 3.32
N ALA A 125 -3.04 18.28 3.67
CA ALA A 125 -3.20 18.76 5.06
C ALA A 125 -4.47 18.19 5.72
#